data_AF-A0A1R3UIQ2-F1
#
_entry.id   AF-A0A1R3UIQ2-F1
#
_cell.length_a   1.000
_cell.length_b   1.000
_cell.length_c   1.000
_cell.angle_alpha   90.00
_cell.angle_beta   90.00
_cell.angle_gamma   90.00
#
_symmetry.space_group_name_H-M   'P 1'
#
loop_
_entity.id
_entity.type
_entity.pdbx_description
1 polymer ?
#
loop_
_entity_poly.entity_id
_entity_poly.type
_entity_poly.pdbx_seq_one_letter_code
_entity_poly.pdbx_strand_id
1 'polypeptide(L)'
;MNSPLFRRALSGLAAVALLALTPQVAMADTEFVPTPADTPAEREAADRQALEDKLDAVSVPSGPLTFGAEPLAAAQSAAESAAAGASCAISTQEATALALAPVWPEVSGGSSSPPSPMTLSRYDNQSGLYDPAGRDGLFFNPGVGLWQMDSAGLGTDNTAGEAIDSVWVSDFVVPYIVDKYCGAINGGSAAPAARATAWSDWNACSAGDCDTVYWRAYNDGIGAEPTVDRYGGGEARTCSYEGSSYDCLFVNVANAQGADWWANPGSGQSPVPHPFYVLRAGDNEVRVWLAQDSGHGVDVTVTRPFGGNARDALSWTDGRGLCDTTEGRGAC
;
A
#
# COMPACT_ATOMS: atom_id res chain seq x y z
N MET A 1 11.85 25.18 80.50
CA MET A 1 13.02 25.86 81.10
C MET A 1 14.16 25.84 80.10
N ASN A 2 14.56 27.03 79.67
CA ASN A 2 15.87 27.48 79.17
C ASN A 2 16.60 26.73 78.04
N SER A 3 16.54 27.35 76.85
CA SER A 3 17.63 27.59 75.88
C SER A 3 18.99 27.92 76.56
N PRO A 4 20.18 27.69 75.93
CA PRO A 4 20.58 28.51 74.77
C PRO A 4 21.52 27.90 73.69
N LEU A 5 21.35 28.46 72.48
CA LEU A 5 22.34 29.02 71.53
C LEU A 5 23.64 28.25 71.24
N PHE A 6 23.83 27.90 69.96
CA PHE A 6 25.08 28.23 69.26
C PHE A 6 24.84 28.52 67.77
N ARG A 7 25.25 29.72 67.36
CA ARG A 7 25.32 30.23 65.99
C ARG A 7 26.46 29.55 65.22
N ARG A 8 26.26 29.20 63.95
CA ARG A 8 27.30 29.25 62.92
C ARG A 8 26.72 29.71 61.59
N ALA A 9 27.56 30.45 60.88
CA ALA A 9 27.27 31.36 59.79
C ALA A 9 27.49 30.73 58.41
N LEU A 10 26.76 31.29 57.44
CA LEU A 10 27.03 31.49 56.00
C LEU A 10 27.92 30.50 55.23
N SER A 11 27.41 30.04 54.10
CA SER A 11 27.98 30.33 52.77
C SER A 11 26.93 30.09 51.69
N GLY A 12 26.50 31.17 51.03
CA GLY A 12 25.60 31.12 49.87
C GLY A 12 26.37 30.79 48.60
N LEU A 13 25.82 29.88 47.80
CA LEU A 13 26.19 29.66 46.41
C LEU A 13 25.00 30.12 45.56
N ALA A 14 25.14 31.29 44.94
CA ALA A 14 24.26 31.73 43.88
C ALA A 14 24.65 30.99 42.59
N ALA A 15 23.80 30.06 42.15
CA ALA A 15 23.92 29.45 40.84
C ALA A 15 23.33 30.41 39.81
N VAL A 16 24.20 31.02 39.00
CA VAL A 16 23.81 31.78 37.80
C VAL A 16 23.47 30.74 36.72
N ALA A 17 22.17 30.57 36.44
CA ALA A 17 21.71 29.80 35.29
C ALA A 17 21.87 30.65 34.03
N LEU A 18 22.85 30.34 33.19
CA LEU A 18 22.89 30.81 31.80
C LEU A 18 21.79 30.08 31.03
N LEU A 19 20.69 30.76 30.75
CA LEU A 19 19.74 30.38 29.70
C LEU A 19 20.41 30.66 28.35
N ALA A 20 20.98 29.63 27.74
CA ALA A 20 21.36 29.65 26.34
C ALA A 20 20.08 29.66 25.49
N LEU A 21 19.66 30.84 25.03
CA LEU A 21 18.67 30.98 23.97
C LEU A 21 19.33 30.51 22.67
N THR A 22 19.18 29.23 22.34
CA THR A 22 19.42 28.75 20.97
C THR A 22 18.32 29.31 20.08
N PRO A 23 18.65 29.95 18.94
CA PRO A 23 17.63 30.34 17.99
C PRO A 23 16.95 29.06 17.48
N GLN A 24 15.67 28.89 17.82
CA GLN A 24 14.80 27.97 17.10
C GLN A 24 14.67 28.54 15.69
N VAL A 25 15.47 28.00 14.77
CA VAL A 25 15.15 28.10 13.35
C VAL A 25 13.87 27.27 13.21
N ALA A 26 12.74 27.96 13.12
CA ALA A 26 11.53 27.36 12.59
C ALA A 26 11.89 26.93 11.16
N MET A 27 12.22 25.65 11.00
CA MET A 27 12.21 25.01 9.69
C MET A 27 10.75 25.15 9.26
N ALA A 28 10.49 26.02 8.29
CA ALA A 28 9.24 26.01 7.59
C ALA A 28 9.06 24.57 7.08
N ASP A 29 7.97 23.91 7.48
CA ASP A 29 7.46 22.72 6.79
C ASP A 29 7.22 23.15 5.34
N THR A 30 8.26 23.01 4.51
CA THR A 30 8.08 23.01 3.07
C THR A 30 7.35 21.72 2.79
N GLU A 31 6.04 21.85 2.61
CA GLU A 31 5.17 20.88 1.96
C GLU A 31 5.97 20.18 0.85
N PHE A 32 6.30 18.91 1.07
CA PHE A 32 7.06 18.13 0.11
C PHE A 32 6.15 17.89 -1.09
N VAL A 33 6.32 18.71 -2.12
CA VAL A 33 5.74 18.46 -3.44
C VAL A 33 6.84 17.79 -4.27
N PRO A 34 6.77 16.47 -4.50
CA PRO A 34 7.76 15.77 -5.31
C PRO A 34 7.76 16.38 -6.72
N THR A 35 8.95 16.63 -7.27
CA THR A 35 9.06 17.10 -8.66
C THR A 35 8.84 15.90 -9.59
N PRO A 36 7.87 15.94 -10.51
CA PRO A 36 7.61 14.81 -11.40
C PRO A 36 8.77 14.50 -12.35
N ALA A 37 8.91 13.22 -12.73
CA ALA A 37 9.86 12.78 -13.76
C ALA A 37 9.26 12.89 -15.18
N ASP A 38 9.67 13.90 -15.95
CA ASP A 38 9.03 14.29 -17.22
C ASP A 38 9.68 13.73 -18.48
N THR A 39 11.01 13.54 -18.47
CA THR A 39 11.75 12.98 -19.61
C THR A 39 11.96 11.46 -19.47
N PRO A 40 12.22 10.72 -20.56
CA PRO A 40 12.57 9.29 -20.47
C PRO A 40 13.77 9.01 -19.55
N ALA A 41 14.79 9.88 -19.58
CA ALA A 41 15.97 9.73 -18.74
C ALA A 41 15.67 10.01 -17.26
N GLU A 42 14.85 11.02 -16.95
CA GLU A 42 14.37 11.28 -15.60
C GLU A 42 13.50 10.12 -15.09
N ARG A 43 12.64 9.55 -15.93
CA ARG A 43 11.84 8.37 -15.57
C ARG A 43 12.72 7.16 -15.25
N GLU A 44 13.70 6.85 -16.09
CA GLU A 44 14.62 5.73 -15.82
C GLU A 44 15.41 5.96 -14.51
N ALA A 45 15.87 7.20 -14.26
CA ALA A 45 16.55 7.54 -13.03
C ALA A 45 15.62 7.43 -11.81
N ALA A 46 14.37 7.89 -11.93
CA ALA A 46 13.36 7.77 -10.90
C ALA A 46 13.01 6.31 -10.62
N ASP A 47 12.79 5.49 -11.65
CA ASP A 47 12.48 4.06 -11.50
C ASP A 47 13.64 3.32 -10.80
N ARG A 48 14.89 3.70 -11.10
CA ARG A 48 16.07 3.14 -10.42
C ARG A 48 16.13 3.54 -8.95
N GLN A 49 15.95 4.82 -8.64
CA GLN A 49 15.93 5.31 -7.27
C GLN A 49 14.78 4.69 -6.47
N ALA A 50 13.59 4.60 -7.09
CA ALA A 50 12.42 3.95 -6.53
C ALA A 50 12.70 2.48 -6.16
N LEU A 51 13.41 1.75 -7.03
CA LEU A 51 13.84 0.39 -6.73
C LEU A 51 14.87 0.34 -5.59
N GLU A 52 15.87 1.22 -5.59
CA GLU A 52 16.87 1.30 -4.50
C GLU A 52 16.20 1.59 -3.15
N ASP A 53 15.36 2.62 -3.09
CA ASP A 53 14.60 3.00 -1.88
C ASP A 53 13.71 1.85 -1.39
N LYS A 54 13.03 1.18 -2.33
CA LYS A 54 12.20 0.02 -2.03
C LYS A 54 13.04 -1.09 -1.43
N LEU A 55 14.15 -1.47 -2.06
CA LEU A 55 15.05 -2.53 -1.60
C LEU A 55 15.70 -2.22 -0.24
N ASP A 56 15.94 -0.97 0.08
CA ASP A 56 16.41 -0.57 1.41
C ASP A 56 15.32 -0.71 2.49
N ALA A 57 14.04 -0.66 2.09
CA ALA A 57 12.89 -0.73 2.99
C ALA A 57 12.26 -2.13 3.13
N VAL A 58 12.65 -3.13 2.33
CA VAL A 58 11.97 -4.46 2.30
C VAL A 58 12.16 -5.32 3.55
N SER A 59 13.11 -4.95 4.44
CA SER A 59 13.47 -5.81 5.57
C SER A 59 12.27 -6.12 6.45
N VAL A 60 11.97 -7.40 6.60
CA VAL A 60 10.86 -7.87 7.46
C VAL A 60 11.39 -8.13 8.86
N PRO A 61 10.89 -7.43 9.90
CA PRO A 61 11.33 -7.67 11.28
C PRO A 61 11.21 -9.15 11.69
N SER A 62 12.18 -9.62 12.46
CA SER A 62 12.15 -10.97 13.04
C SER A 62 10.97 -11.12 14.01
N GLY A 63 10.39 -12.32 14.09
CA GLY A 63 9.30 -12.63 15.02
C GLY A 63 8.13 -13.34 14.34
N PRO A 64 7.01 -13.53 15.04
CA PRO A 64 5.80 -14.09 14.46
C PRO A 64 5.31 -13.22 13.30
N LEU A 65 4.81 -13.87 12.24
CA LEU A 65 4.11 -13.16 11.17
C LEU A 65 2.64 -13.01 11.57
N THR A 66 2.09 -11.81 11.39
CA THR A 66 0.67 -11.52 11.58
C THR A 66 0.06 -10.99 10.29
N PHE A 67 -1.23 -11.25 10.11
CA PHE A 67 -2.00 -10.86 8.93
C PHE A 67 -3.45 -10.58 9.33
N GLY A 68 -4.16 -9.74 8.57
CA GLY A 68 -5.58 -9.51 8.84
C GLY A 68 -6.38 -10.81 8.83
N ALA A 69 -7.30 -10.98 9.77
CA ALA A 69 -8.01 -12.26 9.94
C ALA A 69 -8.84 -12.62 8.69
N GLU A 70 -9.58 -11.65 8.14
CA GLU A 70 -10.35 -11.84 6.90
C GLU A 70 -9.43 -12.02 5.67
N PRO A 71 -8.42 -11.15 5.44
CA PRO A 71 -7.43 -11.37 4.39
C PRO A 71 -6.71 -12.72 4.44
N LEU A 72 -6.35 -13.19 5.64
CA LEU A 72 -5.67 -14.49 5.82
C LEU A 72 -6.60 -15.64 5.45
N ALA A 73 -7.86 -15.59 5.90
CA ALA A 73 -8.85 -16.61 5.57
C ALA A 73 -9.11 -16.66 4.05
N ALA A 74 -9.18 -15.50 3.38
CA ALA A 74 -9.31 -15.42 1.93
C ALA A 74 -8.12 -16.07 1.22
N ALA A 75 -6.89 -15.72 1.60
CA ALA A 75 -5.69 -16.31 1.01
C ALA A 75 -5.58 -17.82 1.25
N GLN A 76 -5.96 -18.29 2.44
CA GLN A 76 -6.00 -19.73 2.77
C GLN A 76 -7.04 -20.49 1.93
N SER A 77 -8.23 -19.92 1.74
CA SER A 77 -9.30 -20.51 0.91
C SER A 77 -8.87 -20.58 -0.57
N ALA A 78 -8.28 -19.51 -1.09
CA ALA A 78 -7.74 -19.49 -2.45
C ALA A 78 -6.57 -20.49 -2.61
N ALA A 79 -5.70 -20.60 -1.59
CA ALA A 79 -4.60 -21.56 -1.57
C ALA A 79 -5.06 -23.02 -1.53
N GLU A 80 -6.13 -23.33 -0.79
CA GLU A 80 -6.74 -24.65 -0.78
C GLU A 80 -7.25 -25.03 -2.17
N SER A 81 -7.98 -24.12 -2.81
CA SER A 81 -8.50 -24.31 -4.16
C SER A 81 -7.38 -24.47 -5.19
N ALA A 82 -6.35 -23.61 -5.13
CA ALA A 82 -5.19 -23.67 -6.01
C ALA A 82 -4.38 -24.96 -5.83
N ALA A 83 -4.13 -25.38 -4.58
CA ALA A 83 -3.40 -26.61 -4.29
C ALA A 83 -4.14 -27.86 -4.78
N ALA A 84 -5.48 -27.88 -4.64
CA ALA A 84 -6.31 -28.99 -5.14
C ALA A 84 -6.29 -29.11 -6.67
N GLY A 85 -6.15 -27.98 -7.37
CA GLY A 85 -6.07 -27.91 -8.83
C GLY A 85 -4.65 -27.93 -9.41
N ALA A 86 -3.62 -27.94 -8.55
CA ALA A 86 -2.24 -27.73 -8.96
C ALA A 86 -1.70 -28.85 -9.86
N SER A 87 -0.86 -28.48 -10.82
CA SER A 87 -0.17 -29.43 -11.71
C SER A 87 1.05 -30.10 -11.09
N CYS A 88 1.38 -29.79 -9.84
CA CYS A 88 2.47 -30.36 -9.07
C CYS A 88 2.03 -30.69 -7.64
N ALA A 89 2.82 -31.48 -6.91
CA ALA A 89 2.53 -31.74 -5.51
C ALA A 89 2.82 -30.49 -4.66
N ILE A 90 1.77 -29.92 -4.09
CA ILE A 90 1.83 -28.79 -3.15
C ILE A 90 0.67 -28.91 -2.17
N SER A 91 0.94 -28.72 -0.88
CA SER A 91 -0.09 -28.67 0.16
C SER A 91 -0.72 -27.28 0.27
N THR A 92 -1.91 -27.19 0.87
CA THR A 92 -2.56 -25.90 1.19
C THR A 92 -1.63 -25.00 2.00
N GLN A 93 -0.92 -25.54 2.99
CA GLN A 93 0.02 -24.77 3.82
C GLN A 93 1.19 -24.21 3.01
N GLU A 94 1.77 -25.01 2.11
CA GLU A 94 2.82 -24.53 1.20
C GLU A 94 2.29 -23.47 0.25
N ALA A 95 1.10 -23.66 -0.33
CA ALA A 95 0.47 -22.68 -1.21
C ALA A 95 0.16 -21.35 -0.50
N THR A 96 -0.35 -21.39 0.74
CA THR A 96 -0.57 -20.20 1.56
C THR A 96 0.74 -19.47 1.86
N ALA A 97 1.77 -20.19 2.35
CA ALA A 97 3.06 -19.59 2.66
C ALA A 97 3.74 -19.02 1.40
N LEU A 98 3.64 -19.72 0.27
CA LEU A 98 4.19 -19.30 -1.02
C LEU A 98 3.53 -18.01 -1.51
N ALA A 99 2.20 -17.94 -1.45
CA ALA A 99 1.45 -16.81 -1.97
C ALA A 99 1.55 -15.56 -1.10
N LEU A 100 1.67 -15.72 0.22
CA LEU A 100 1.78 -14.58 1.14
C LEU A 100 3.21 -14.08 1.33
N ALA A 101 4.23 -14.89 1.01
CA ALA A 101 5.63 -14.51 1.19
C ALA A 101 6.03 -13.13 0.60
N PRO A 102 5.57 -12.73 -0.61
CA PRO A 102 5.85 -11.41 -1.16
C PRO A 102 5.22 -10.25 -0.38
N VAL A 103 4.13 -10.50 0.35
CA VAL A 103 3.31 -9.42 0.92
C VAL A 103 4.08 -8.62 1.98
N TRP A 104 4.76 -9.27 2.92
CA TRP A 104 5.50 -8.55 3.97
C TRP A 104 6.57 -7.60 3.45
N PRO A 105 7.53 -8.04 2.60
CA PRO A 105 8.55 -7.13 2.08
C PRO A 105 7.98 -6.07 1.12
N GLU A 106 6.80 -6.29 0.52
CA GLU A 106 6.13 -5.33 -0.36
C GLU A 106 5.34 -4.25 0.40
N VAL A 107 4.60 -4.61 1.45
CA VAL A 107 3.65 -3.68 2.10
C VAL A 107 3.87 -3.44 3.58
N SER A 108 4.73 -4.22 4.23
CA SER A 108 5.02 -4.11 5.68
C SER A 108 6.50 -4.06 6.00
N GLY A 109 7.34 -3.77 5.01
CA GLY A 109 8.77 -3.55 5.20
C GLY A 109 9.03 -2.59 6.36
N GLY A 110 9.93 -2.98 7.26
CA GLY A 110 10.26 -2.21 8.46
C GLY A 110 9.20 -2.18 9.57
N SER A 111 8.05 -2.85 9.43
CA SER A 111 6.96 -2.85 10.40
C SER A 111 6.63 -4.26 10.94
N SER A 112 6.23 -4.34 12.20
CA SER A 112 5.65 -5.55 12.79
C SER A 112 4.12 -5.61 12.69
N SER A 113 3.48 -4.56 12.18
CA SER A 113 2.03 -4.54 11.95
C SER A 113 1.64 -5.49 10.82
N PRO A 114 0.42 -6.06 10.86
CA PRO A 114 -0.08 -6.86 9.74
C PRO A 114 -0.16 -6.04 8.43
N PRO A 115 0.09 -6.65 7.27
CA PRO A 115 -0.15 -6.07 5.96
C PRO A 115 -1.53 -5.41 5.81
N SER A 116 -1.56 -4.22 5.22
CA SER A 116 -2.79 -3.50 4.91
C SER A 116 -3.29 -3.85 3.51
N PRO A 117 -4.54 -4.33 3.34
CA PRO A 117 -5.15 -4.45 2.03
C PRO A 117 -5.31 -3.12 1.30
N MET A 118 -5.34 -1.98 2.00
CA MET A 118 -5.49 -0.66 1.38
C MET A 118 -4.16 -0.05 0.89
N THR A 119 -3.04 -0.77 0.97
CA THR A 119 -1.71 -0.23 0.64
C THR A 119 -1.67 0.37 -0.77
N LEU A 120 -1.22 1.62 -0.88
CA LEU A 120 -1.00 2.32 -2.14
C LEU A 120 0.50 2.55 -2.35
N SER A 121 1.05 2.18 -3.51
CA SER A 121 2.48 2.37 -3.83
C SER A 121 2.88 3.83 -3.69
N ARG A 122 4.01 4.07 -3.02
CA ARG A 122 4.60 5.41 -2.79
C ARG A 122 5.94 5.61 -3.48
N TYR A 123 6.35 4.71 -4.37
CA TYR A 123 7.67 4.78 -5.02
C TYR A 123 7.64 5.42 -6.41
N ASP A 124 6.46 5.68 -6.96
CA ASP A 124 6.27 6.22 -8.31
C ASP A 124 6.15 7.76 -8.30
N ASN A 125 6.82 8.44 -9.23
CA ASN A 125 6.78 9.90 -9.34
C ASN A 125 6.68 10.40 -10.80
N GLN A 126 6.30 9.54 -11.73
CA GLN A 126 6.19 9.87 -13.15
C GLN A 126 5.01 10.83 -13.36
N SER A 127 5.19 11.86 -14.19
CA SER A 127 4.19 12.94 -14.33
C SER A 127 2.83 12.51 -14.85
N GLY A 128 2.76 11.43 -15.63
CA GLY A 128 1.49 10.87 -16.09
C GLY A 128 0.54 10.45 -14.97
N LEU A 129 1.06 10.19 -13.76
CA LEU A 129 0.27 9.78 -12.59
C LEU A 129 -0.33 10.96 -11.81
N TYR A 130 0.11 12.19 -12.09
CA TYR A 130 -0.38 13.39 -11.42
C TYR A 130 -1.56 13.99 -12.17
N ASP A 131 -2.45 14.65 -11.42
CA ASP A 131 -3.42 15.54 -12.02
C ASP A 131 -2.72 16.64 -12.83
N PRO A 132 -3.04 16.82 -14.12
CA PRO A 132 -2.39 17.80 -14.98
C PRO A 132 -2.66 19.26 -14.57
N ALA A 133 -3.68 19.52 -13.74
CA ALA A 133 -3.91 20.85 -13.17
C ALA A 133 -3.02 21.15 -11.94
N GLY A 134 -2.24 20.17 -11.47
CA GLY A 134 -1.27 20.35 -10.38
C GLY A 134 -1.91 20.49 -9.00
N ARG A 135 -3.10 19.91 -8.79
CA ARG A 135 -3.77 19.90 -7.49
C ARG A 135 -3.13 18.88 -6.56
N ASP A 136 -2.87 19.29 -5.32
CA ASP A 136 -2.30 18.42 -4.29
C ASP A 136 -3.18 17.20 -4.00
N GLY A 137 -2.56 16.09 -3.62
CA GLY A 137 -3.24 14.84 -3.26
C GLY A 137 -4.08 14.18 -4.37
N LEU A 138 -4.08 14.71 -5.60
CA LEU A 138 -4.70 14.09 -6.77
C LEU A 138 -3.63 13.32 -7.54
N PHE A 139 -3.43 12.08 -7.12
CA PHE A 139 -2.39 11.20 -7.64
C PHE A 139 -2.94 9.79 -7.87
N PHE A 140 -2.60 9.19 -9.01
CA PHE A 140 -2.96 7.82 -9.33
C PHE A 140 -1.86 6.86 -8.87
N ASN A 141 -2.04 6.21 -7.72
CA ASN A 141 -1.11 5.14 -7.30
C ASN A 141 -1.28 3.91 -8.22
N PRO A 142 -0.22 3.49 -8.95
CA PRO A 142 -0.33 2.41 -9.93
C PRO A 142 -0.25 1.02 -9.31
N GLY A 143 0.54 0.85 -8.25
CA GLY A 143 0.62 -0.38 -7.43
C GLY A 143 -0.32 -0.29 -6.23
N VAL A 144 -1.20 -1.28 -6.06
CA VAL A 144 -2.25 -1.27 -5.04
C VAL A 144 -2.42 -2.64 -4.37
N GLY A 145 -2.74 -2.64 -3.08
CA GLY A 145 -3.18 -3.82 -2.36
C GLY A 145 -2.07 -4.66 -1.76
N LEU A 146 -2.46 -5.80 -1.18
CA LEU A 146 -1.56 -6.75 -0.49
C LEU A 146 -0.39 -7.20 -1.38
N TRP A 147 -0.64 -7.37 -2.68
CA TRP A 147 0.36 -7.81 -3.65
C TRP A 147 0.87 -6.69 -4.55
N GLN A 148 0.62 -5.41 -4.23
CA GLN A 148 1.07 -4.26 -5.00
C GLN A 148 0.81 -4.40 -6.51
N MET A 149 -0.47 -4.66 -6.85
CA MET A 149 -0.95 -4.92 -8.20
C MET A 149 -0.69 -3.70 -9.10
N ASP A 150 0.41 -3.71 -9.85
CA ASP A 150 0.81 -2.58 -10.72
C ASP A 150 0.09 -2.61 -12.07
N SER A 151 -0.45 -1.46 -12.49
CA SER A 151 -1.14 -1.29 -13.79
C SER A 151 -0.31 -1.67 -15.04
N ALA A 152 1.02 -1.74 -14.95
CA ALA A 152 1.92 -2.20 -16.00
C ALA A 152 2.19 -3.71 -15.98
N GLY A 153 1.67 -4.43 -14.98
CA GLY A 153 1.87 -5.86 -14.78
C GLY A 153 0.56 -6.56 -14.41
N LEU A 154 0.56 -7.31 -13.31
CA LEU A 154 -0.60 -8.07 -12.86
C LEU A 154 -1.82 -7.20 -12.53
N GLY A 155 -1.61 -5.90 -12.27
CA GLY A 155 -2.66 -4.91 -12.00
C GLY A 155 -3.40 -4.39 -13.25
N THR A 156 -3.01 -4.82 -14.45
CA THR A 156 -3.41 -4.14 -15.68
C THR A 156 -4.92 -4.19 -15.97
N ASP A 157 -5.60 -5.24 -15.52
CA ASP A 157 -7.02 -5.47 -15.81
C ASP A 157 -7.94 -5.39 -14.59
N ASN A 158 -7.44 -4.85 -13.46
CA ASN A 158 -8.22 -4.65 -12.25
C ASN A 158 -8.18 -3.20 -11.77
N THR A 159 -9.21 -2.83 -11.03
CA THR A 159 -9.30 -1.55 -10.33
C THR A 159 -8.49 -1.58 -9.04
N ALA A 160 -8.20 -0.40 -8.47
CA ALA A 160 -7.70 -0.32 -7.10
C ALA A 160 -8.65 -0.98 -6.10
N GLY A 161 -9.98 -0.84 -6.27
CA GLY A 161 -10.96 -1.44 -5.39
C GLY A 161 -10.87 -2.97 -5.36
N GLU A 162 -10.69 -3.59 -6.53
CA GLU A 162 -10.48 -5.04 -6.65
C GLU A 162 -9.13 -5.48 -6.09
N ALA A 163 -8.06 -4.69 -6.25
CA ALA A 163 -6.76 -4.97 -5.65
C ALA A 163 -6.77 -4.85 -4.11
N ILE A 164 -7.59 -3.94 -3.56
CA ILE A 164 -7.77 -3.74 -2.12
C ILE A 164 -8.65 -4.84 -1.52
N ASP A 165 -9.65 -5.32 -2.25
CA ASP A 165 -10.52 -6.40 -1.83
C ASP A 165 -9.74 -7.71 -1.65
N SER A 166 -9.42 -8.05 -0.40
CA SER A 166 -8.58 -9.20 -0.09
C SER A 166 -9.16 -10.53 -0.56
N VAL A 167 -10.48 -10.64 -0.72
CA VAL A 167 -11.13 -11.85 -1.26
C VAL A 167 -10.88 -11.94 -2.75
N TRP A 168 -11.23 -10.88 -3.49
CA TRP A 168 -11.05 -10.84 -4.94
C TRP A 168 -9.58 -11.05 -5.32
N VAL A 169 -8.66 -10.31 -4.69
CA VAL A 169 -7.25 -10.35 -5.06
C VAL A 169 -6.58 -11.66 -4.65
N SER A 170 -7.04 -12.33 -3.58
CA SER A 170 -6.56 -13.67 -3.24
C SER A 170 -6.95 -14.70 -4.30
N ASP A 171 -8.21 -14.67 -4.77
CA ASP A 171 -8.70 -15.59 -5.81
C ASP A 171 -7.97 -15.39 -7.15
N PHE A 172 -7.42 -14.21 -7.39
CA PHE A 172 -6.61 -13.91 -8.57
C PHE A 172 -5.13 -14.29 -8.39
N VAL A 173 -4.47 -13.78 -7.34
CA VAL A 173 -3.01 -13.85 -7.20
C VAL A 173 -2.54 -15.21 -6.68
N VAL A 174 -3.30 -15.86 -5.80
CA VAL A 174 -2.85 -17.13 -5.20
C VAL A 174 -2.72 -18.24 -6.26
N PRO A 175 -3.70 -18.47 -7.15
CA PRO A 175 -3.53 -19.44 -8.25
C PRO A 175 -2.38 -19.07 -9.18
N TYR A 176 -2.21 -17.77 -9.50
CA TYR A 176 -1.12 -17.28 -10.34
C TYR A 176 0.26 -17.68 -9.78
N ILE A 177 0.49 -17.45 -8.49
CA ILE A 177 1.75 -17.79 -7.82
C ILE A 177 1.96 -19.31 -7.79
N VAL A 178 0.92 -20.09 -7.44
CA VAL A 178 0.98 -21.56 -7.40
C VAL A 178 1.27 -22.14 -8.79
N ASP A 179 0.64 -21.62 -9.84
CA ASP A 179 0.85 -22.06 -11.21
C ASP A 179 2.28 -21.78 -11.69
N LYS A 180 2.84 -20.62 -11.36
CA LYS A 180 4.26 -20.33 -11.66
C LYS A 180 5.21 -21.28 -10.94
N TYR A 181 4.96 -21.55 -9.66
CA TYR A 181 5.75 -22.51 -8.89
C TYR A 181 5.68 -23.91 -9.51
N CYS A 182 4.47 -24.41 -9.78
CA CYS A 182 4.30 -25.74 -10.37
C CYS A 182 4.83 -25.83 -11.79
N GLY A 183 4.70 -24.76 -12.59
CA GLY A 183 5.33 -24.66 -13.91
C GLY A 183 6.85 -24.81 -13.84
N ALA A 184 7.48 -24.13 -12.88
CA ALA A 184 8.93 -24.24 -12.66
C ALA A 184 9.35 -25.64 -12.16
N ILE A 185 8.61 -26.25 -11.24
CA ILE A 185 8.83 -27.63 -10.77
C ILE A 185 8.74 -28.63 -11.91
N ASN A 186 7.67 -28.55 -12.70
CA ASN A 186 7.45 -29.44 -13.85
C ASN A 186 8.49 -29.20 -14.97
N GLY A 187 9.06 -27.99 -15.04
CA GLY A 187 10.22 -27.65 -15.86
C GLY A 187 11.56 -28.18 -15.35
N GLY A 188 11.60 -28.87 -14.19
CA GLY A 188 12.80 -29.47 -13.61
C GLY A 188 13.53 -28.60 -12.58
N SER A 189 12.95 -27.49 -12.15
CA SER A 189 13.54 -26.66 -11.09
C SER A 189 13.48 -27.35 -9.74
N ALA A 190 14.51 -27.19 -8.92
CA ALA A 190 14.43 -27.52 -7.50
C ALA A 190 13.52 -26.53 -6.77
N ALA A 191 12.91 -26.94 -5.65
CA ALA A 191 11.94 -26.14 -4.92
C ALA A 191 12.38 -24.69 -4.62
N PRO A 192 13.61 -24.40 -4.14
CA PRO A 192 14.05 -23.02 -3.91
C PRO A 192 14.04 -22.16 -5.19
N ALA A 193 14.49 -22.71 -6.32
CA ALA A 193 14.47 -22.01 -7.60
C ALA A 193 13.05 -21.80 -8.12
N ALA A 194 12.17 -22.79 -7.94
CA ALA A 194 10.75 -22.67 -8.30
C ALA A 194 10.02 -21.58 -7.49
N ARG A 195 10.33 -21.44 -6.19
CA ARG A 195 9.81 -20.33 -5.37
C ARG A 195 10.29 -18.98 -5.86
N ALA A 196 11.59 -18.84 -6.15
CA ALA A 196 12.13 -17.61 -6.73
C ALA A 196 11.47 -17.25 -8.08
N THR A 197 11.17 -18.24 -8.93
CA THR A 197 10.40 -18.03 -10.17
C THR A 197 8.97 -17.58 -9.90
N ALA A 198 8.29 -18.16 -8.91
CA ALA A 198 6.93 -17.78 -8.54
C ALA A 198 6.85 -16.32 -8.06
N TRP A 199 7.89 -15.80 -7.43
CA TRP A 199 7.96 -14.44 -6.92
C TRP A 199 8.61 -13.42 -7.87
N SER A 200 8.96 -13.81 -9.10
CA SER A 200 9.79 -12.99 -10.00
C SER A 200 9.20 -11.62 -10.35
N ASP A 201 7.89 -11.42 -10.18
CA ASP A 201 7.20 -10.19 -10.54
C ASP A 201 7.13 -9.19 -9.38
N TRP A 202 7.56 -9.60 -8.18
CA TRP A 202 7.66 -8.76 -6.99
C TRP A 202 9.12 -8.41 -6.74
N ASN A 203 9.49 -7.19 -7.11
CA ASN A 203 10.87 -6.70 -6.97
C ASN A 203 11.40 -6.82 -5.53
N ALA A 204 10.53 -6.72 -4.52
CA ALA A 204 10.95 -6.86 -3.12
C ALA A 204 11.51 -8.25 -2.80
N CYS A 205 11.15 -9.28 -3.59
CA CYS A 205 11.67 -10.63 -3.42
C CYS A 205 13.08 -10.83 -3.99
N SER A 206 13.58 -9.90 -4.80
CA SER A 206 14.92 -10.01 -5.42
C SER A 206 16.07 -9.98 -4.39
N ALA A 207 15.85 -9.39 -3.22
CA ALA A 207 16.81 -9.37 -2.11
C ALA A 207 16.85 -10.67 -1.29
N GLY A 208 15.97 -11.64 -1.57
CA GLY A 208 15.92 -12.95 -0.90
C GLY A 208 15.02 -13.03 0.34
N ASP A 209 14.44 -11.92 0.79
CA ASP A 209 13.61 -11.88 2.00
C ASP A 209 12.32 -12.72 1.88
N CYS A 210 11.78 -12.89 0.67
CA CYS A 210 10.61 -13.73 0.45
C CYS A 210 10.85 -15.21 0.79
N ASP A 211 12.06 -15.75 0.58
CA ASP A 211 12.34 -17.15 0.98
C ASP A 211 12.37 -17.30 2.50
N THR A 212 12.91 -16.29 3.20
CA THR A 212 12.89 -16.23 4.66
C THR A 212 11.47 -16.12 5.19
N VAL A 213 10.65 -15.25 4.61
CA VAL A 213 9.23 -15.07 5.00
C VAL A 213 8.42 -16.34 4.72
N TYR A 214 8.65 -17.00 3.58
CA TYR A 214 8.03 -18.29 3.26
C TYR A 214 8.29 -19.32 4.36
N TRP A 215 9.53 -19.51 4.78
CA TRP A 215 9.85 -20.50 5.81
C TRP A 215 9.30 -20.14 7.19
N ARG A 216 9.20 -18.85 7.53
CA ARG A 216 8.52 -18.40 8.75
C ARG A 216 7.04 -18.74 8.69
N ALA A 217 6.36 -18.36 7.60
CA ALA A 217 4.95 -18.65 7.41
C ALA A 217 4.65 -20.16 7.42
N TYR A 218 5.53 -20.96 6.79
CA TYR A 218 5.38 -22.41 6.73
C TYR A 218 5.64 -23.08 8.08
N ASN A 219 6.76 -22.78 8.76
CA ASN A 219 7.15 -23.47 9.98
C ASN A 219 6.40 -22.98 11.23
N ASP A 220 6.20 -21.66 11.34
CA ASP A 220 5.68 -21.02 12.55
C ASP A 220 4.19 -20.66 12.42
N GLY A 221 3.67 -20.65 11.20
CA GLY A 221 2.31 -20.20 10.89
C GLY A 221 2.19 -18.68 10.77
N ILE A 222 0.97 -18.22 10.52
CA ILE A 222 0.61 -16.81 10.41
C ILE A 222 -0.50 -16.52 11.43
N GLY A 223 -0.27 -15.57 12.32
CA GLY A 223 -1.26 -15.11 13.29
C GLY A 223 -2.35 -14.29 12.62
N ALA A 224 -3.61 -14.57 12.96
CA ALA A 224 -4.77 -13.80 12.50
C ALA A 224 -5.02 -12.59 13.41
N GLU A 225 -5.07 -11.39 12.82
CA GLU A 225 -5.30 -10.12 13.49
C GLU A 225 -6.70 -9.59 13.14
N PRO A 226 -7.66 -9.54 14.08
CA PRO A 226 -9.04 -9.17 13.78
C PRO A 226 -9.25 -7.69 13.46
N THR A 227 -8.26 -6.81 13.69
CA THR A 227 -8.39 -5.37 13.43
C THR A 227 -8.14 -4.96 11.98
N VAL A 228 -7.70 -5.88 11.13
CA VAL A 228 -7.55 -5.65 9.69
C VAL A 228 -8.59 -6.47 8.93
N ASP A 229 -9.55 -5.77 8.36
CA ASP A 229 -10.66 -6.32 7.59
C ASP A 229 -10.29 -6.54 6.12
N ARG A 230 -11.27 -7.04 5.34
CA ARG A 230 -11.16 -7.30 3.90
C ARG A 230 -10.65 -6.12 3.05
N TYR A 231 -10.96 -4.89 3.44
CA TYR A 231 -10.65 -3.69 2.66
C TYR A 231 -9.57 -2.82 3.31
N GLY A 232 -9.03 -3.22 4.46
CA GLY A 232 -7.97 -2.49 5.16
C GLY A 232 -8.38 -1.07 5.57
N GLY A 233 -9.68 -0.85 5.83
CA GLY A 233 -10.25 0.46 6.13
C GLY A 233 -10.94 1.16 4.94
N GLY A 234 -10.89 0.57 3.75
CA GLY A 234 -11.74 0.99 2.63
C GLY A 234 -13.21 0.69 2.89
N GLU A 235 -14.09 1.55 2.39
CA GLU A 235 -15.53 1.46 2.66
C GLU A 235 -16.28 1.07 1.39
N ALA A 236 -16.94 -0.09 1.39
CA ALA A 236 -17.77 -0.51 0.27
C ALA A 236 -19.03 0.37 0.18
N ARG A 237 -19.29 0.89 -1.02
CA ARG A 237 -20.36 1.86 -1.32
C ARG A 237 -21.11 1.45 -2.58
N THR A 238 -22.28 2.04 -2.77
CA THR A 238 -23.00 2.05 -4.04
C THR A 238 -22.94 3.46 -4.61
N CYS A 239 -22.47 3.58 -5.85
CA CYS A 239 -22.32 4.85 -6.54
C CYS A 239 -23.19 4.91 -7.79
N SER A 240 -23.70 6.08 -8.13
CA SER A 240 -24.17 6.39 -9.47
C SER A 240 -23.14 7.24 -10.22
N TYR A 241 -22.74 6.77 -11.39
CA TYR A 241 -21.78 7.43 -12.27
C TYR A 241 -22.30 7.37 -13.71
N GLU A 242 -22.29 8.50 -14.42
CA GLU A 242 -22.82 8.62 -15.79
C GLU A 242 -24.22 7.98 -15.99
N GLY A 243 -25.10 8.12 -14.99
CA GLY A 243 -26.49 7.63 -15.02
C GLY A 243 -26.66 6.13 -14.77
N SER A 244 -25.59 5.39 -14.48
CA SER A 244 -25.63 3.95 -14.13
C SER A 244 -25.23 3.74 -12.67
N SER A 245 -25.63 2.60 -12.09
CA SER A 245 -25.29 2.21 -10.71
C SER A 245 -24.11 1.24 -10.69
N TYR A 246 -23.19 1.42 -9.75
CA TYR A 246 -21.96 0.64 -9.60
C TYR A 246 -21.70 0.31 -8.13
N ASP A 247 -21.08 -0.85 -7.90
CA ASP A 247 -20.33 -1.07 -6.67
C ASP A 247 -19.03 -0.24 -6.75
N CYS A 248 -18.73 0.48 -5.68
CA CYS A 248 -17.56 1.32 -5.59
C CYS A 248 -16.92 1.17 -4.21
N LEU A 249 -15.63 1.48 -4.13
CA LEU A 249 -14.91 1.53 -2.86
C LEU A 249 -14.53 2.98 -2.58
N PHE A 250 -14.91 3.51 -1.42
CA PHE A 250 -14.39 4.77 -0.91
C PHE A 250 -13.09 4.49 -0.14
N VAL A 251 -12.00 5.07 -0.63
CA VAL A 251 -10.65 4.91 -0.09
C VAL A 251 -10.29 6.19 0.63
N ASN A 252 -10.06 6.07 1.95
CA ASN A 252 -9.57 7.16 2.78
C ASN A 252 -8.35 6.67 3.56
N VAL A 253 -7.18 7.22 3.25
CA VAL A 253 -5.90 6.83 3.87
C VAL A 253 -5.89 7.04 5.39
N ALA A 254 -6.70 7.96 5.91
CA ALA A 254 -6.82 8.19 7.35
C ALA A 254 -7.50 7.03 8.10
N ASN A 255 -8.20 6.15 7.38
CA ASN A 255 -8.87 4.97 7.92
C ASN A 255 -8.03 3.69 7.77
N ALA A 256 -6.78 3.79 7.31
CA ALA A 256 -5.94 2.63 7.05
C ALA A 256 -5.77 1.72 8.27
N GLN A 257 -5.97 0.44 8.05
CA GLN A 257 -5.76 -0.62 9.03
C GLN A 257 -4.48 -1.40 8.71
N GLY A 258 -3.75 -1.81 9.75
CA GLY A 258 -2.50 -2.55 9.63
C GLY A 258 -1.29 -1.64 9.44
N ALA A 259 -0.32 -2.07 8.63
CA ALA A 259 0.84 -1.27 8.28
C ALA A 259 0.42 -0.05 7.45
N ASP A 260 0.79 1.15 7.89
CA ASP A 260 0.32 2.44 7.39
C ASP A 260 1.47 3.37 6.96
N TRP A 261 2.70 2.85 6.83
CA TRP A 261 3.86 3.64 6.41
C TRP A 261 3.60 4.40 5.10
N TRP A 262 2.81 3.80 4.21
CA TRP A 262 2.40 4.32 2.90
C TRP A 262 1.36 5.45 2.99
N ALA A 263 0.71 5.65 4.15
CA ALA A 263 -0.22 6.76 4.39
C ALA A 263 0.48 7.97 5.02
N ASN A 264 1.74 7.82 5.46
CA ASN A 264 2.53 8.92 6.03
C ASN A 264 3.09 9.83 4.93
N PRO A 265 2.87 11.16 4.98
CA PRO A 265 3.42 12.11 4.00
C PRO A 265 4.95 12.07 3.89
N GLY A 266 5.66 11.77 4.98
CA GLY A 266 7.13 11.71 5.01
C GLY A 266 7.73 10.40 4.46
N SER A 267 6.89 9.45 4.04
CA SER A 267 7.32 8.17 3.51
C SER A 267 7.18 8.11 2.00
N GLY A 268 8.21 7.62 1.30
CA GLY A 268 8.19 7.46 -0.16
C GLY A 268 8.26 8.77 -0.93
N GLN A 269 8.13 8.66 -2.25
CA GLN A 269 8.28 9.76 -3.21
C GLN A 269 6.95 10.26 -3.78
N SER A 270 5.89 9.45 -3.80
CA SER A 270 4.57 9.87 -4.32
C SER A 270 3.80 10.71 -3.28
N PRO A 271 2.88 11.60 -3.66
CA PRO A 271 1.96 12.24 -2.71
C PRO A 271 1.09 11.22 -1.97
N VAL A 272 0.62 11.58 -0.77
CA VAL A 272 -0.48 10.87 -0.12
C VAL A 272 -1.78 11.31 -0.80
N PRO A 273 -2.59 10.40 -1.36
CA PRO A 273 -3.79 10.80 -2.06
C PRO A 273 -4.85 11.32 -1.08
N HIS A 274 -5.59 12.34 -1.51
CA HIS A 274 -6.87 12.70 -0.87
C HIS A 274 -7.87 11.55 -1.00
N PRO A 275 -8.92 11.50 -0.15
CA PRO A 275 -9.92 10.46 -0.26
C PRO A 275 -10.57 10.42 -1.65
N PHE A 276 -10.74 9.21 -2.18
CA PHE A 276 -11.29 9.00 -3.51
C PHE A 276 -12.19 7.78 -3.55
N TYR A 277 -13.07 7.75 -4.54
CA TYR A 277 -13.83 6.57 -4.92
C TYR A 277 -13.13 5.85 -6.05
N VAL A 278 -13.24 4.53 -6.10
CA VAL A 278 -12.84 3.71 -7.24
C VAL A 278 -13.95 2.76 -7.64
N LEU A 279 -14.16 2.61 -8.95
CA LEU A 279 -15.13 1.68 -9.52
C LEU A 279 -14.69 1.17 -10.89
N ARG A 280 -15.28 0.04 -11.31
CA ARG A 280 -15.16 -0.50 -12.66
C ARG A 280 -16.29 0.02 -13.53
N ALA A 281 -15.97 0.74 -14.61
CA ALA A 281 -16.94 1.23 -15.58
C ALA A 281 -16.59 0.71 -16.99
N GLY A 282 -17.24 -0.39 -17.39
CA GLY A 282 -16.92 -1.08 -18.64
C GLY A 282 -15.48 -1.58 -18.62
N ASP A 283 -14.71 -1.21 -19.64
CA ASP A 283 -13.29 -1.59 -19.78
C ASP A 283 -12.33 -0.61 -19.11
N ASN A 284 -12.78 0.12 -18.09
CA ASN A 284 -11.96 1.10 -17.39
C ASN A 284 -12.06 0.97 -15.87
N GLU A 285 -10.95 1.32 -15.22
CA GLU A 285 -10.94 1.80 -13.86
C GLU A 285 -11.24 3.30 -13.86
N VAL A 286 -12.17 3.72 -13.01
CA VAL A 286 -12.49 5.12 -12.77
C VAL A 286 -12.20 5.43 -11.31
N ARG A 287 -11.42 6.48 -11.06
CA ARG A 287 -11.27 7.05 -9.71
C ARG A 287 -11.83 8.47 -9.68
N VAL A 288 -12.55 8.79 -8.62
CA VAL A 288 -13.23 10.09 -8.45
C VAL A 288 -12.88 10.68 -7.11
N TRP A 289 -12.29 11.87 -7.10
CA TRP A 289 -12.14 12.71 -5.92
C TRP A 289 -13.28 13.71 -5.88
N LEU A 290 -14.11 13.64 -4.85
CA LEU A 290 -15.17 14.64 -4.68
C LEU A 290 -14.57 15.96 -4.18
N ALA A 291 -15.15 17.07 -4.59
CA ALA A 291 -14.77 18.42 -4.17
C ALA A 291 -14.76 18.55 -2.64
N GLN A 292 -15.76 17.95 -1.99
CA GLN A 292 -15.94 17.98 -0.54
C GLN A 292 -14.91 17.15 0.24
N ASP A 293 -14.27 16.15 -0.40
CA ASP A 293 -13.22 15.33 0.24
C ASP A 293 -11.83 15.87 -0.01
N SER A 294 -11.59 16.32 -1.25
CA SER A 294 -10.28 16.80 -1.69
C SER A 294 -10.04 18.28 -1.39
N GLY A 295 -11.09 19.07 -1.19
CA GLY A 295 -10.99 20.51 -0.95
C GLY A 295 -10.77 21.35 -2.21
N HIS A 296 -10.69 20.75 -3.41
CA HIS A 296 -10.36 21.45 -4.67
C HIS A 296 -11.52 22.20 -5.34
N GLY A 297 -12.67 22.31 -4.68
CA GLY A 297 -13.84 23.08 -5.16
C GLY A 297 -14.57 22.50 -6.38
N VAL A 298 -14.01 21.48 -7.04
CA VAL A 298 -14.62 20.70 -8.12
C VAL A 298 -14.34 19.22 -7.92
N ASP A 299 -15.23 18.38 -8.41
CA ASP A 299 -14.98 16.94 -8.51
C ASP A 299 -13.95 16.68 -9.61
N VAL A 300 -13.11 15.67 -9.41
CA VAL A 300 -12.08 15.27 -10.37
C VAL A 300 -12.20 13.80 -10.63
N THR A 301 -12.32 13.43 -11.90
CA THR A 301 -12.32 12.04 -12.35
C THR A 301 -11.06 11.76 -13.14
N VAL A 302 -10.43 10.63 -12.84
CA VAL A 302 -9.42 10.01 -13.70
C VAL A 302 -9.90 8.64 -14.16
N THR A 303 -9.64 8.35 -15.43
CA THR A 303 -9.95 7.05 -16.04
C THR A 303 -8.67 6.39 -16.53
N ARG A 304 -8.55 5.09 -16.28
CA ARG A 304 -7.52 4.21 -16.84
C ARG A 304 -8.18 3.09 -17.64
N PRO A 305 -7.87 2.92 -18.93
CA PRO A 305 -8.33 1.74 -19.67
C PRO A 305 -7.61 0.48 -19.18
N PHE A 306 -8.33 -0.64 -19.10
CA PHE A 306 -7.72 -1.95 -18.84
C PHE A 306 -6.77 -2.34 -19.98
N GLY A 307 -5.70 -3.04 -19.64
CA GLY A 307 -4.54 -3.27 -20.52
C GLY A 307 -3.62 -2.04 -20.70
N GLY A 308 -3.99 -0.88 -20.16
CA GLY A 308 -3.19 0.35 -20.22
C GLY A 308 -2.32 0.57 -18.98
N ASN A 309 -1.10 1.08 -19.18
CA ASN A 309 -0.20 1.51 -18.12
C ASN A 309 -0.63 2.88 -17.59
N ALA A 310 -0.86 3.02 -16.29
CA ALA A 310 -1.27 4.30 -15.70
C ALA A 310 -0.24 5.42 -15.92
N ARG A 311 1.03 5.09 -16.18
CA ARG A 311 2.08 6.09 -16.40
C ARG A 311 1.91 6.87 -17.71
N ASP A 312 1.10 6.38 -18.66
CA ASP A 312 0.87 7.05 -19.95
C ASP A 312 -0.57 6.96 -20.50
N ALA A 313 -1.48 6.21 -19.86
CA ALA A 313 -2.83 5.95 -20.36
C ALA A 313 -3.96 6.68 -19.61
N LEU A 314 -3.65 7.55 -18.65
CA LEU A 314 -4.67 8.22 -17.84
C LEU A 314 -5.36 9.37 -18.59
N SER A 315 -6.66 9.52 -18.34
CA SER A 315 -7.46 10.65 -18.78
C SER A 315 -8.11 11.34 -17.59
N TRP A 316 -7.75 12.60 -17.35
CA TRP A 316 -8.25 13.43 -16.25
C TRP A 316 -9.34 14.39 -16.74
N THR A 317 -10.41 14.54 -15.95
CA THR A 317 -11.53 15.44 -16.26
C THR A 317 -12.07 16.12 -15.01
N ASP A 318 -12.42 17.40 -15.13
CA ASP A 318 -13.07 18.18 -14.08
C ASP A 318 -14.60 18.11 -14.16
N GLY A 319 -15.24 18.22 -13.01
CA GLY A 319 -16.69 18.39 -12.87
C GLY A 319 -17.51 17.13 -13.17
N ARG A 320 -16.88 16.02 -13.55
CA ARG A 320 -17.52 14.71 -13.57
C ARG A 320 -17.36 14.10 -12.18
N GLY A 321 -18.37 14.31 -11.34
CA GLY A 321 -18.48 13.64 -10.05
C GLY A 321 -19.15 12.28 -10.13
N LEU A 322 -19.38 11.70 -8.95
CA LEU A 322 -20.32 10.61 -8.76
C LEU A 322 -21.29 10.95 -7.63
N CYS A 323 -22.43 10.26 -7.60
CA CYS A 323 -23.34 10.27 -6.45
C CYS A 323 -23.12 9.00 -5.64
N ASP A 324 -22.55 9.10 -4.43
CA ASP A 324 -22.55 8.00 -3.47
C ASP A 324 -23.95 7.89 -2.89
N THR A 325 -24.69 6.87 -3.30
CA THR A 325 -26.08 6.65 -2.88
C THR A 325 -26.18 5.96 -1.53
N THR A 326 -25.09 5.42 -0.99
CA THR A 326 -25.03 4.87 0.36
C THR A 326 -25.04 5.99 1.40
N GLU A 327 -24.21 7.03 1.20
CA GLU A 327 -24.09 8.16 2.13
C GLU A 327 -24.87 9.41 1.68
N GLY A 328 -25.40 9.43 0.46
CA GLY A 328 -26.16 10.56 -0.08
C GLY A 328 -25.29 11.80 -0.32
N ARG A 329 -24.11 11.62 -0.92
CA ARG A 329 -23.09 12.66 -1.09
C ARG A 329 -22.51 12.69 -2.51
N GLY A 330 -21.88 13.82 -2.87
CA GLY A 330 -21.40 14.05 -4.23
C GLY A 330 -22.49 14.61 -5.14
N ALA A 331 -22.46 14.25 -6.42
CA ALA A 331 -23.35 14.76 -7.47
C ALA A 331 -24.73 14.05 -7.50
N CYS A 332 -25.39 14.00 -6.35
CA CYS A 332 -26.79 13.63 -6.18
C CYS A 332 -27.68 14.88 -6.34
#